data_AF-A0A8C2FG03-F1
#
_entry.id   AF-A0A8C2FG03-F1
#
_cell.length_a   1.000
_cell.length_b   1.000
_cell.length_c   1.000
_cell.angle_alpha   90.00
_cell.angle_beta   90.00
_cell.angle_gamma   90.00
#
_symmetry.space_group_name_H-M   'P 1'
#
loop_
_entity.id
_entity.type
_entity.pdbx_description
1 polymer ?
#
loop_
_entity_poly.entity_id
_entity_poly.type
_entity_poly.pdbx_seq_one_letter_code
_entity_poly.pdbx_strand_id
1 'polypeptide(L)'
;MKITLFTVDFAQKKSWQAAREDCLARGADLLSIHSPEEEIFLSSFSKGKTKWIGLIGAEPDGTPVSHTNWGHGEPNNHNGRENCVEMVTTENGTSWWNDLNCDAHQDWICMIAKGKKPIIPPEPPSPAPGASAISYYQ
;
A
#
# COMPACT_ATOMS: atom_id res chain seq x y z
N MET A 1 19.49 -3.30 1.51
CA MET A 1 18.09 -3.66 1.18
C MET A 1 17.57 -4.71 2.17
N LYS A 2 16.65 -4.30 3.05
CA LYS A 2 15.98 -5.20 4.01
C LYS A 2 14.69 -5.83 3.45
N ILE A 3 14.34 -5.50 2.22
CA ILE A 3 13.02 -5.75 1.64
C ILE A 3 13.09 -6.92 0.65
N THR A 4 12.15 -7.85 0.78
CA THR A 4 11.78 -8.79 -0.30
C THR A 4 10.38 -8.40 -0.76
N LEU A 5 10.22 -8.07 -2.04
CA LEU A 5 8.94 -7.69 -2.61
C LEU A 5 8.27 -8.90 -3.24
N PHE A 6 6.97 -9.06 -2.97
CA PHE A 6 6.13 -10.02 -3.67
C PHE A 6 4.89 -9.29 -4.18
N THR A 7 4.67 -9.36 -5.49
CA THR A 7 3.44 -8.89 -6.12
C THR A 7 2.41 -10.00 -6.05
N VAL A 8 1.29 -9.74 -5.38
CA VAL A 8 0.11 -10.62 -5.42
C VAL A 8 -0.63 -10.34 -6.73
N ASP A 9 -1.10 -11.34 -7.46
CA ASP A 9 -1.79 -11.12 -8.73
C ASP A 9 -3.05 -10.23 -8.55
N PHE A 10 -3.05 -9.07 -9.24
CA PHE A 10 -3.82 -7.85 -8.92
C PHE A 10 -5.07 -7.69 -9.79
N ALA A 11 -5.99 -8.65 -9.78
CA ALA A 11 -7.29 -8.42 -10.44
C ALA A 11 -8.18 -7.41 -9.68
N GLN A 12 -7.79 -6.97 -8.48
CA GLN A 12 -8.59 -6.04 -7.66
C GLN A 12 -7.71 -5.04 -6.94
N LYS A 13 -8.02 -3.75 -7.10
CA LYS A 13 -7.59 -2.67 -6.22
C LYS A 13 -8.32 -2.77 -4.87
N LYS A 14 -7.71 -2.34 -3.77
CA LYS A 14 -8.29 -2.43 -2.42
C LYS A 14 -8.28 -1.08 -1.70
N SER A 15 -9.19 -0.90 -0.75
CA SER A 15 -9.05 0.14 0.27
C SER A 15 -7.75 -0.05 1.04
N TRP A 16 -7.23 1.01 1.65
CA TRP A 16 -5.97 0.94 2.38
C TRP A 16 -6.03 -0.12 3.50
N GLN A 17 -7.15 -0.17 4.23
CA GLN A 17 -7.36 -1.15 5.29
C GLN A 17 -7.37 -2.58 4.74
N ALA A 18 -8.11 -2.84 3.67
CA ALA A 18 -8.18 -4.19 3.07
C ALA A 18 -6.83 -4.62 2.46
N ALA A 19 -6.05 -3.68 1.93
CA ALA A 19 -4.69 -3.93 1.47
C ALA A 19 -3.76 -4.33 2.63
N ARG A 20 -3.86 -3.63 3.77
CA ARG A 20 -3.09 -3.98 4.97
C ARG A 20 -3.46 -5.34 5.53
N GLU A 21 -4.75 -5.64 5.62
CA GLU A 21 -5.24 -6.95 6.07
C GLU A 21 -4.74 -8.09 5.19
N ASP A 22 -4.67 -7.89 3.86
CA ASP A 22 -4.06 -8.87 2.94
C ASP A 22 -2.56 -9.08 3.23
N CYS A 23 -1.80 -8.00 3.47
CA CYS A 23 -0.39 -8.13 3.86
C CYS A 23 -0.22 -8.86 5.19
N LEU A 24 -1.03 -8.53 6.20
CA LEU A 24 -1.00 -9.17 7.52
C LEU A 24 -1.34 -10.67 7.43
N ALA A 25 -2.34 -11.04 6.63
CA ALA A 25 -2.68 -12.44 6.36
C ALA A 25 -1.53 -13.24 5.71
N ARG A 26 -0.61 -12.53 5.03
CA ARG A 26 0.60 -13.08 4.41
C ARG A 26 1.82 -13.09 5.34
N GLY A 27 1.67 -12.69 6.60
CA GLY A 27 2.80 -12.54 7.54
C GLY A 27 3.72 -11.37 7.20
N ALA A 28 3.17 -10.35 6.53
CA ALA A 28 3.83 -9.11 6.11
C ALA A 28 3.07 -7.90 6.70
N ASP A 29 3.47 -6.68 6.35
CA ASP A 29 2.65 -5.46 6.54
C ASP A 29 2.72 -4.62 5.24
N LEU A 30 1.96 -3.54 5.14
CA LEU A 30 2.15 -2.58 4.05
C LEU A 30 3.56 -2.02 4.07
N LEU A 31 4.08 -1.74 2.88
CA LEU A 31 5.43 -1.21 2.67
C LEU A 31 5.67 0.09 3.43
N SER A 32 6.68 0.13 4.29
CA SER A 32 7.30 1.33 4.82
C SER A 32 8.65 1.58 4.15
N ILE A 33 9.01 2.85 3.97
CA ILE A 33 10.20 3.29 3.22
C ILE A 33 11.06 4.11 4.18
N HIS A 34 12.28 3.63 4.47
CA HIS A 34 13.11 4.20 5.54
C HIS A 34 14.36 4.88 5.02
N SER A 35 14.66 4.78 3.73
CA SER A 35 15.84 5.40 3.14
C SER A 35 15.64 5.81 1.67
N PRO A 36 16.43 6.78 1.17
CA PRO A 36 16.41 7.16 -0.23
C PRO A 36 16.71 6.00 -1.20
N GLU A 37 17.57 5.07 -0.81
CA GLU A 37 17.90 3.90 -1.63
C GLU A 37 16.70 2.95 -1.79
N GLU A 38 15.87 2.82 -0.75
CA GLU A 38 14.62 2.06 -0.83
C GLU A 38 13.63 2.77 -1.75
N GLU A 39 13.46 4.09 -1.62
CA GLU A 39 12.60 4.91 -2.49
C GLU A 39 12.98 4.77 -3.97
N ILE A 40 14.27 4.91 -4.31
CA ILE A 40 14.78 4.78 -5.70
C ILE A 40 14.51 3.38 -6.27
N PHE A 41 14.69 2.34 -5.45
CA PHE A 41 14.41 0.98 -5.89
C PHE A 41 12.90 0.79 -6.16
N LEU A 42 12.05 1.30 -5.26
CA LEU A 42 10.60 1.17 -5.32
C LEU A 42 9.97 1.98 -6.46
N SER A 43 10.50 3.17 -6.74
CA SER A 43 10.08 4.01 -7.86
C SER A 43 10.37 3.32 -9.20
N SER A 44 11.51 2.64 -9.31
CA SER A 44 11.84 1.85 -10.51
C SER A 44 10.99 0.58 -10.62
N PHE A 45 10.70 -0.07 -9.49
CA PHE A 45 9.86 -1.27 -9.43
C PHE A 45 8.38 -0.99 -9.77
N SER A 46 7.89 0.21 -9.41
CA SER A 46 6.46 0.56 -9.46
C SER A 46 6.09 1.50 -10.62
N LYS A 47 6.92 1.59 -11.66
CA LYS A 47 6.74 2.53 -12.79
C LYS A 47 5.31 2.54 -13.32
N GLY A 48 4.77 3.74 -13.47
CA GLY A 48 3.42 3.99 -14.00
C GLY A 48 2.27 3.53 -13.09
N LYS A 49 2.55 3.13 -11.84
CA LYS A 49 1.52 2.61 -10.92
C LYS A 49 1.55 3.32 -9.59
N THR A 50 0.39 3.82 -9.19
CA THR A 50 0.14 4.31 -7.83
C THR A 50 -0.21 3.16 -6.91
N LYS A 51 0.40 3.14 -5.70
CA LYS A 51 0.28 2.03 -4.76
C LYS A 51 0.14 2.51 -3.33
N TRP A 52 -0.71 1.84 -2.56
CA TRP A 52 -0.75 2.01 -1.12
C TRP A 52 0.58 1.64 -0.47
N ILE A 53 1.01 2.49 0.45
CA ILE A 53 2.15 2.27 1.36
C ILE A 53 1.67 2.43 2.81
N GLY A 54 2.48 1.96 3.75
CA GLY A 54 2.20 2.00 5.19
C GLY A 54 2.18 3.43 5.74
N LEU A 55 1.44 3.61 6.84
CA LEU A 55 1.26 4.91 7.48
C LEU A 55 2.60 5.45 7.99
N ILE A 56 2.93 6.67 7.59
CA ILE A 56 4.12 7.39 8.02
C ILE A 56 3.75 8.24 9.24
N GLY A 57 4.20 7.84 10.43
CA GLY A 57 3.99 8.61 11.65
C GLY A 57 4.83 8.12 12.83
N ALA A 58 4.98 6.81 12.96
CA ALA A 58 5.98 6.18 13.78
C ALA A 58 6.33 4.83 13.16
N GLU A 59 7.60 4.45 13.23
CA GLU A 59 7.98 3.06 13.03
C GLU A 59 7.15 2.16 13.97
N PRO A 60 6.94 0.88 13.63
CA PRO A 60 6.24 -0.06 14.53
C PRO A 60 6.85 -0.16 15.94
N ASP A 61 8.10 0.27 16.12
CA ASP A 61 8.80 0.35 17.40
C ASP A 61 8.70 1.73 18.10
N GLY A 62 7.89 2.65 17.55
CA GLY A 62 7.70 4.00 18.07
C GLY A 62 8.79 4.99 17.68
N THR A 63 9.78 4.61 16.86
CA THR A 63 10.82 5.54 16.44
C THR A 63 10.31 6.55 15.40
N PRO A 64 10.88 7.77 15.37
CA PRO A 64 10.49 8.79 14.40
C PRO A 64 10.75 8.33 12.98
N VAL A 65 9.86 8.73 12.07
CA VAL A 65 10.01 8.55 10.62
C VAL A 65 11.39 9.07 10.18
N SER A 66 12.20 8.19 9.58
CA SER A 66 13.57 8.54 9.14
C SER A 66 13.64 9.08 7.71
N HIS A 67 12.58 8.91 6.91
CA HIS A 67 12.54 9.31 5.51
C HIS A 67 11.12 9.72 5.10
N THR A 68 11.03 10.75 4.26
CA THR A 68 9.77 11.17 3.63
C THR A 68 10.00 11.57 2.18
N ASN A 69 9.04 11.29 1.30
CA ASN A 69 9.05 11.72 -0.09
C ASN A 69 7.73 12.39 -0.52
N TRP A 70 7.17 13.25 0.34
CA TRP A 70 5.91 13.96 0.06
C TRP A 70 5.97 14.78 -1.22
N GLY A 71 4.88 14.73 -1.99
CA GLY A 71 4.66 15.59 -3.14
C GLY A 71 4.59 17.07 -2.75
N HIS A 72 4.74 17.96 -3.72
CA HIS A 72 4.60 19.38 -3.46
C HIS A 72 3.19 19.71 -2.97
N GLY A 73 3.08 20.22 -1.74
CA GLY A 73 1.80 20.54 -1.10
C GLY A 73 1.28 19.46 -0.15
N GLU A 74 1.94 18.30 -0.08
CA GLU A 74 1.51 17.16 0.74
C GLU A 74 2.28 17.06 2.07
N PRO A 75 1.69 16.43 3.12
CA PRO A 75 0.30 15.97 3.17
C PRO A 75 -0.68 17.14 3.33
N ASN A 76 -1.75 17.15 2.55
CA ASN A 76 -2.69 18.29 2.50
C ASN A 76 -3.99 18.04 3.29
N ASN A 77 -4.25 16.79 3.70
CA ASN A 77 -5.45 16.34 4.39
C ASN A 77 -6.75 16.83 3.71
N HIS A 78 -6.91 16.56 2.42
CA HIS A 78 -7.99 17.12 1.63
C HIS A 78 -9.35 16.79 2.25
N ASN A 79 -10.16 17.83 2.49
CA ASN A 79 -11.46 17.75 3.18
C ASN A 79 -11.42 17.12 4.59
N GLY A 80 -10.24 17.00 5.21
CA GLY A 80 -10.08 16.41 6.54
C GLY A 80 -10.23 14.88 6.56
N ARG A 81 -10.04 14.20 5.43
CA ARG A 81 -10.33 12.74 5.28
C ARG A 81 -9.15 11.91 4.79
N GLU A 82 -7.97 12.50 4.61
CA GLU A 82 -6.83 11.79 4.01
C GLU A 82 -5.89 11.34 5.10
N ASN A 83 -6.08 10.10 5.54
CA ASN A 83 -5.31 9.49 6.62
C ASN A 83 -4.50 8.28 6.14
N CYS A 84 -4.41 8.06 4.82
CA CYS A 84 -3.75 6.92 4.22
C CYS A 84 -2.78 7.40 3.14
N VAL A 85 -1.66 6.70 2.95
CA VAL A 85 -0.58 7.20 2.08
C VAL A 85 -0.44 6.31 0.85
N GLU A 86 -0.41 6.93 -0.32
CA GLU A 86 -0.04 6.29 -1.57
C GLU A 86 1.30 6.82 -2.09
N MET A 87 2.07 5.95 -2.73
CA MET A 87 3.21 6.32 -3.55
C MET A 87 2.73 6.41 -5.01
N VAL A 88 2.80 7.62 -5.57
CA VAL A 88 2.55 7.87 -6.99
C VAL A 88 3.86 7.70 -7.73
N THR A 89 3.86 6.90 -8.80
CA THR A 89 5.05 6.67 -9.62
C THR A 89 4.76 6.98 -11.09
N THR A 90 5.62 7.76 -11.71
CA THR A 90 5.56 8.07 -13.15
C THR A 90 6.17 6.96 -14.00
N GLU A 91 5.91 6.99 -15.31
CA GLU A 91 6.51 6.03 -16.27
C GLU A 91 8.04 6.10 -16.33
N ASN A 92 8.63 7.27 -16.08
CA ASN A 92 10.08 7.45 -16.02
C ASN A 92 10.71 7.06 -14.67
N GLY A 93 9.91 6.60 -13.69
CA GLY A 93 10.41 6.12 -12.40
C GLY A 93 10.70 7.22 -11.37
N THR A 94 10.09 8.40 -11.54
CA THR A 94 10.00 9.40 -10.47
C THR A 94 8.84 9.04 -9.55
N SER A 95 8.97 9.26 -8.26
CA SER A 95 7.90 9.03 -7.28
C SER A 95 7.74 10.17 -6.29
N TRP A 96 6.55 10.27 -5.72
CA TRP A 96 6.24 11.10 -4.57
C TRP A 96 5.07 10.48 -3.79
N TRP A 97 4.91 10.90 -2.55
CA TRP A 97 3.84 10.44 -1.66
C TRP A 97 2.70 11.45 -1.64
N ASN A 98 1.49 10.92 -1.53
CA ASN A 98 0.25 11.67 -1.42
C ASN A 98 -0.58 11.06 -0.29
N ASP A 99 -1.12 11.88 0.62
CA ASP A 99 -2.19 11.41 1.48
C ASP A 99 -3.49 11.35 0.68
N LEU A 100 -4.26 10.28 0.87
CA LEU A 100 -5.49 10.02 0.16
C LEU A 100 -6.52 9.45 1.13
N ASN A 101 -7.79 9.65 0.79
CA ASN A 101 -8.88 9.00 1.49
C ASN A 101 -8.67 7.47 1.51
N CYS A 102 -8.67 6.87 2.70
CA CYS A 102 -8.45 5.45 2.94
C CYS A 102 -9.44 4.53 2.21
N ASP A 103 -10.63 5.04 1.86
CA ASP A 103 -11.66 4.31 1.12
C ASP A 103 -11.37 4.22 -0.39
N ALA A 104 -10.41 5.00 -0.89
CA ALA A 104 -9.96 4.89 -2.28
C ALA A 104 -9.41 3.49 -2.56
N HIS A 105 -9.51 3.03 -3.80
CA HIS A 105 -9.03 1.71 -4.17
C HIS A 105 -7.76 1.85 -5.01
N GLN A 106 -6.65 1.28 -4.53
CA GLN A 106 -5.38 1.27 -5.24
C GLN A 106 -4.75 -0.13 -5.24
N ASP A 107 -3.73 -0.30 -6.08
CA ASP A 107 -2.76 -1.38 -5.91
C ASP A 107 -2.04 -1.21 -4.55
N TRP A 108 -1.37 -2.23 -4.04
CA TRP A 108 -0.58 -2.14 -2.80
C TRP A 108 0.73 -2.92 -2.89
N ILE A 109 1.65 -2.64 -1.97
CA ILE A 109 2.88 -3.41 -1.80
C ILE A 109 2.95 -3.90 -0.36
N CYS A 110 3.16 -5.20 -0.19
CA CYS A 110 3.51 -5.78 1.11
C CYS A 110 5.03 -5.84 1.28
N MET A 111 5.51 -5.53 2.49
CA MET A 111 6.90 -5.76 2.89
C MET A 111 6.99 -6.91 3.89
N ILE A 112 7.99 -7.75 3.70
CA ILE A 112 8.28 -8.86 4.61
C ILE A 112 9.72 -8.76 5.11
N ALA A 113 9.93 -9.10 6.39
CA ALA A 113 11.25 -9.13 6.99
C ALA A 113 12.18 -10.07 6.21
N LYS A 114 13.40 -9.61 5.93
CA LYS A 114 14.43 -10.40 5.26
C LYS A 114 14.60 -11.78 5.91
N GLY A 115 14.55 -12.84 5.11
CA GLY A 115 14.67 -14.23 5.58
C GLY A 115 13.35 -14.89 5.97
N LYS A 116 12.22 -14.18 5.91
CA LYS A 116 10.88 -14.76 6.02
C LYS A 116 10.30 -15.05 4.63
N LYS A 117 9.37 -16.00 4.56
CA LYS A 117 8.59 -16.32 3.35
C LYS A 117 7.14 -15.88 3.57
N PRO A 118 6.45 -15.34 2.54
CA PRO A 118 5.04 -15.03 2.65
C PRO A 118 4.23 -16.28 3.00
N ILE A 119 3.27 -16.13 3.91
CA ILE A 119 2.19 -17.09 4.09
C ILE A 119 1.30 -16.93 2.86
N ILE A 120 1.00 -18.04 2.17
CA ILE A 120 -0.02 -18.03 1.12
C ILE A 120 -1.35 -18.17 1.85
N PRO A 121 -2.20 -17.12 1.89
CA PRO A 121 -3.51 -17.27 2.49
C PRO A 121 -4.26 -18.34 1.70
N PRO A 122 -5.06 -19.20 2.34
CA PRO A 122 -6.02 -19.98 1.61
C PRO A 122 -6.82 -19.00 0.75
N GLU A 123 -6.94 -19.29 -0.54
CA GLU A 123 -7.70 -18.46 -1.48
C GLU A 123 -9.04 -18.10 -0.80
N PRO A 124 -9.40 -16.81 -0.66
CA PRO A 124 -10.72 -16.46 -0.17
C PRO A 124 -11.71 -17.29 -0.99
N PRO A 125 -12.70 -17.97 -0.37
CA PRO A 125 -13.68 -18.71 -1.15
C PRO A 125 -14.21 -17.74 -2.20
N SER A 126 -13.96 -18.06 -3.47
CA SER A 126 -14.39 -17.25 -4.59
C SER A 126 -15.85 -16.85 -4.32
N PRO A 127 -16.24 -15.57 -4.43
CA PRO A 127 -17.63 -15.18 -4.23
C PRO A 127 -18.48 -16.14 -5.04
N ALA A 128 -19.28 -16.96 -4.37
CA ALA A 128 -20.07 -17.98 -5.05
C ALA A 128 -20.86 -17.26 -6.15
N PRO A 129 -20.83 -17.75 -7.41
CA PRO A 129 -21.61 -17.14 -8.48
C PRO A 129 -23.08 -17.23 -8.09
N GLY A 130 -23.63 -16.13 -7.55
CA GLY A 130 -24.98 -16.12 -6.99
C GLY A 130 -25.28 -15.08 -5.91
N ALA A 131 -24.32 -14.36 -5.34
CA ALA A 131 -24.63 -13.22 -4.47
C ALA A 131 -25.01 -12.00 -5.32
N SER A 132 -26.22 -12.03 -5.91
CA SER A 132 -26.87 -10.84 -6.45
C SER A 132 -26.94 -9.80 -5.34
N ALA A 133 -26.32 -8.64 -5.58
CA ALA A 133 -26.56 -7.45 -4.79
C ALA A 133 -28.08 -7.17 -4.81
N ILE A 134 -28.75 -7.44 -3.71
CA ILE A 134 -30.12 -6.99 -3.51
C ILE A 134 -30.01 -5.48 -3.35
N SER A 135 -30.43 -4.74 -4.38
CA SER A 135 -30.63 -3.32 -4.27
C SER A 135 -31.76 -3.08 -3.27
N TYR A 136 -31.46 -2.34 -2.20
CA TYR A 136 -32.49 -1.60 -1.49
C TYR A 136 -32.24 -0.13 -1.78
N TYR A 137 -32.95 0.37 -2.78
CA TYR A 137 -33.29 1.79 -2.85
C TYR A 137 -34.29 2.08 -1.72
N GLN A 138 -34.04 3.16 -0.98
CA GLN A 138 -35.09 4.04 -0.48
C GLN A 138 -34.92 5.39 -1.15
#